data_AF-A0A936SHJ1-F1
#
_entry.id   AF-A0A936SHJ1-F1
#
_cell.length_a   1.000
_cell.length_b   1.000
_cell.length_c   1.000
_cell.angle_alpha   90.00
_cell.angle_beta   90.00
_cell.angle_gamma   90.00
#
_symmetry.space_group_name_H-M   'P 1'
#
loop_
_entity.id
_entity.type
_entity.pdbx_description
1 polymer ?
#
loop_
_entity_poly.entity_id
_entity_poly.type
_entity_poly.pdbx_seq_one_letter_code
_entity_poly.pdbx_strand_id
1 'polypeptide(L)'
;MIDSSIQQLLEHAVDSPVKLQLCLLYYENQRLEGTAPQLANRIYRDIWSTREALREMAEDGILSEACAGAEPVYRYRPCPEYLDPLLRLAQGYNEPFERDHIQRAIHDIAGYARYRRTNALNSPFELQGI
;
A
#
# COMPACT_ATOMS: atom_id res chain seq x y z
N MET A 1 20.93 3.87 -4.93
CA MET A 1 20.56 4.33 -3.57
C MET A 1 19.14 4.81 -3.71
N ILE A 2 18.18 4.18 -3.04
CA ILE A 2 16.77 4.53 -3.20
C ILE A 2 16.59 5.99 -2.78
N ASP A 3 15.89 6.74 -3.62
CA ASP A 3 15.53 8.12 -3.37
C ASP A 3 14.79 8.25 -2.02
N SER A 4 15.18 9.20 -1.17
CA SER A 4 14.60 9.34 0.17
C SER A 4 13.09 9.56 0.14
N SER A 5 12.57 10.18 -0.92
CA SER A 5 11.13 10.34 -1.13
C SER A 5 10.41 9.01 -1.43
N ILE A 6 11.07 8.10 -2.16
CA ILE A 6 10.54 6.74 -2.39
C ILE A 6 10.56 5.97 -1.07
N GLN A 7 11.65 6.06 -0.30
CA GLN A 7 11.74 5.36 0.98
C GLN A 7 10.64 5.80 1.96
N GLN A 8 10.39 7.11 2.09
CA GLN A 8 9.30 7.61 2.93
C GLN A 8 7.93 7.14 2.45
N LEU A 9 7.69 7.11 1.13
CA LEU A 9 6.45 6.56 0.57
C LEU A 9 6.27 5.08 0.95
N LEU A 10 7.34 4.29 0.86
CA LEU A 10 7.32 2.86 1.22
C LEU A 10 7.10 2.65 2.72
N GLU A 11 7.68 3.49 3.57
CA GLU A 11 7.55 3.36 5.03
C GLU A 11 6.18 3.82 5.56
N HIS A 12 5.58 4.82 4.92
CA HIS A 12 4.34 5.43 5.40
C HIS A 12 3.08 4.87 4.73
N ALA A 13 3.09 4.70 3.40
CA ALA A 13 1.87 4.41 2.65
C ALA A 13 1.93 3.09 1.85
N VAL A 14 3.12 2.53 1.62
CA VAL A 14 3.32 1.30 0.82
C VAL A 14 4.19 0.30 1.60
N ASP A 15 3.77 0.01 2.83
CA ASP A 15 4.51 -0.83 3.79
C ASP A 15 4.41 -2.34 3.48
N SER A 16 3.62 -2.74 2.49
CA SER A 16 3.39 -4.13 2.13
C SER A 16 3.52 -4.40 0.62
N PRO A 17 3.90 -5.63 0.23
CA PRO A 17 3.97 -6.02 -1.18
C PRO A 17 2.63 -5.87 -1.92
N VAL A 18 1.51 -6.02 -1.22
CA VAL A 18 0.17 -5.89 -1.81
C VAL A 18 -0.11 -4.43 -2.19
N LYS A 19 0.21 -3.49 -1.28
CA LYS A 19 0.09 -2.05 -1.56
C LYS A 19 0.98 -1.63 -2.74
N LEU A 20 2.20 -2.17 -2.83
CA LEU A 20 3.08 -1.90 -3.98
C LEU A 20 2.44 -2.36 -5.29
N GLN A 21 1.93 -3.59 -5.33
CA GLN A 21 1.27 -4.13 -6.53
C GLN A 21 0.05 -3.28 -6.93
N LEU A 22 -0.75 -2.84 -5.96
CA LEU A 22 -1.89 -1.96 -6.20
C LEU A 22 -1.45 -0.59 -6.72
N CYS A 23 -0.42 0.03 -6.11
CA CYS A 23 0.16 1.29 -6.59
C CYS A 23 0.60 1.20 -8.04
N LEU A 24 1.34 0.15 -8.41
CA LEU A 24 1.80 -0.05 -9.78
C LEU A 24 0.62 -0.27 -10.74
N LEU A 25 -0.36 -1.09 -10.35
CA LEU A 25 -1.56 -1.35 -11.16
C LEU A 25 -2.34 -0.07 -11.46
N TYR A 26 -2.54 0.79 -10.45
CA TYR A 26 -3.23 2.06 -10.61
C TYR A 26 -2.40 3.10 -11.35
N TYR A 27 -1.08 3.11 -11.15
CA TYR A 27 -0.20 4.00 -11.90
C TYR A 27 -0.22 3.66 -13.40
N GLU A 28 -0.16 2.36 -13.76
CA GLU A 28 -0.31 1.90 -15.13
C GLU A 28 -1.71 2.18 -15.70
N ASN A 29 -2.74 2.15 -14.85
CA ASN A 29 -4.14 2.32 -15.24
C ASN A 29 -4.81 3.41 -14.37
N GLN A 30 -4.48 4.68 -14.62
CA GLN A 30 -4.97 5.80 -13.80
C GLN A 30 -6.50 5.97 -13.81
N ARG A 31 -7.18 5.43 -14.82
CA ARG A 31 -8.66 5.42 -14.93
C ARG A 31 -9.29 4.13 -14.38
N LEU A 32 -8.49 3.28 -13.72
CA LEU A 32 -9.00 2.07 -13.12
C LEU A 32 -9.87 2.44 -11.93
N GLU A 33 -11.09 1.91 -11.96
CA GLU A 33 -12.03 1.96 -10.85
C GLU A 33 -12.53 0.53 -10.64
N GLY A 34 -12.59 0.10 -9.38
CA GLY A 34 -13.01 -1.25 -9.08
C GLY A 34 -13.26 -1.47 -7.59
N THR A 35 -14.00 -2.52 -7.30
CA THR A 35 -14.20 -2.97 -5.92
C THR A 35 -13.01 -3.82 -5.45
N ALA A 36 -12.84 -3.97 -4.14
CA ALA A 36 -11.81 -4.83 -3.56
C ALA A 36 -11.73 -6.24 -4.19
N PRO A 37 -12.85 -6.99 -4.38
CA PRO A 37 -12.78 -8.31 -5.00
C PRO A 37 -12.39 -8.27 -6.48
N GLN A 38 -12.76 -7.24 -7.24
CA GLN A 38 -12.34 -7.11 -8.64
C GLN A 38 -10.82 -6.88 -8.75
N LEU A 39 -10.28 -6.02 -7.88
CA LEU A 39 -8.86 -5.71 -7.84
C LEU A 39 -8.04 -6.89 -7.32
N ALA A 40 -8.52 -7.58 -6.29
CA ALA A 40 -7.89 -8.78 -5.73
C ALA A 40 -7.74 -9.90 -6.78
N ASN A 41 -8.79 -10.14 -7.57
CA ASN A 41 -8.74 -11.09 -8.68
C ASN A 41 -7.73 -10.69 -9.76
N ARG A 42 -7.55 -9.40 -10.01
CA ARG A 42 -6.63 -8.88 -11.02
C ARG A 42 -5.16 -9.03 -10.62
N ILE A 43 -4.85 -8.87 -9.34
CA ILE A 43 -3.50 -9.08 -8.79
C ILE A 43 -3.26 -10.51 -8.30
N TYR A 44 -4.25 -11.41 -8.45
CA TYR A 44 -4.23 -12.79 -7.96
C TYR A 44 -3.83 -12.90 -6.48
N ARG A 45 -4.37 -12.00 -5.63
CA ARG A 45 -4.14 -11.99 -4.18
C ARG A 45 -5.43 -12.20 -3.41
N ASP A 46 -5.24 -12.51 -2.12
CA ASP A 46 -6.32 -12.69 -1.18
C ASP A 46 -7.18 -11.41 -1.05
N ILE A 47 -8.50 -11.60 -1.07
CA ILE A 47 -9.47 -10.49 -1.06
C ILE A 47 -9.38 -9.72 0.25
N TRP A 48 -9.14 -10.39 1.39
CA TRP A 48 -9.07 -9.75 2.69
C TRP A 48 -7.84 -8.85 2.79
N SER A 49 -6.68 -9.37 2.41
CA SER A 49 -5.43 -8.58 2.35
C SER A 49 -5.53 -7.39 1.39
N THR A 50 -6.18 -7.60 0.24
CA THR A 50 -6.35 -6.53 -0.77
C THR A 50 -7.29 -5.46 -0.26
N ARG A 51 -8.39 -5.83 0.40
CA ARG A 51 -9.35 -4.88 0.96
C ARG A 51 -8.73 -4.02 2.05
N GLU A 52 -7.98 -4.63 2.96
CA GLU A 52 -7.28 -3.90 4.01
C GLU A 52 -6.26 -2.93 3.42
N ALA A 53 -5.46 -3.38 2.44
CA ALA A 53 -4.50 -2.54 1.73
C ALA A 53 -5.17 -1.36 1.00
N LEU A 54 -6.28 -1.60 0.29
CA LEU A 54 -7.03 -0.55 -0.41
C LEU A 54 -7.60 0.49 0.54
N ARG A 55 -8.10 0.04 1.69
CA ARG A 55 -8.61 0.93 2.74
C ARG A 55 -7.50 1.79 3.32
N GLU A 56 -6.38 1.18 3.74
CA GLU A 56 -5.24 1.92 4.27
C GLU A 56 -4.71 2.93 3.23
N MET A 57 -4.61 2.54 1.96
CA MET A 57 -4.22 3.45 0.87
C MET A 57 -5.21 4.59 0.62
N ALA A 58 -6.49 4.39 0.91
CA ALA A 58 -7.50 5.45 0.83
C ALA A 58 -7.40 6.40 2.05
N GLU A 59 -7.13 5.87 3.24
CA GLU A 59 -6.87 6.65 4.45
C GLU A 59 -5.58 7.48 4.34
N ASP A 60 -4.54 6.94 3.70
CA ASP A 60 -3.29 7.64 3.38
C ASP A 60 -3.46 8.67 2.24
N GLY A 61 -4.63 8.74 1.59
CA GLY A 61 -4.90 9.70 0.51
C GLY A 61 -4.23 9.37 -0.83
N ILE A 62 -3.82 8.11 -1.05
CA ILE A 62 -3.37 7.62 -2.37
C ILE A 62 -4.56 7.27 -3.25
N LEU A 63 -5.61 6.72 -2.65
CA LEU A 63 -6.85 6.34 -3.33
C LEU A 63 -8.01 7.18 -2.80
N SER A 64 -9.04 7.34 -3.63
CA SER A 64 -10.34 7.83 -3.18
C SER A 64 -11.29 6.64 -3.14
N GLU A 65 -11.89 6.39 -1.97
CA GLU A 65 -13.05 5.53 -1.90
C GLU A 65 -14.30 6.31 -2.31
N ALA A 66 -15.19 5.65 -3.03
CA ALA A 66 -16.54 6.13 -3.24
C ALA A 66 -17.51 5.02 -2.85
N CYS A 67 -18.39 5.30 -1.89
CA CYS A 67 -19.47 4.39 -1.54
C CYS A 67 -20.49 4.31 -2.68
N ALA A 68 -20.35 3.30 -3.54
CA ALA A 68 -21.29 2.99 -4.61
C ALA A 68 -22.09 1.74 -4.24
N GLY A 69 -23.03 1.89 -3.30
CA GLY A 69 -23.92 0.81 -2.88
C GLY A 69 -23.28 -0.12 -1.83
N ALA A 70 -23.26 -1.42 -2.11
CA ALA A 70 -22.88 -2.45 -1.13
C ALA A 70 -21.36 -2.61 -0.93
N GLU A 71 -20.55 -2.25 -1.93
CA GLU A 71 -19.09 -2.35 -1.89
C GLU A 71 -18.46 -1.00 -2.24
N PRO A 72 -17.45 -0.53 -1.49
CA PRO A 72 -16.73 0.68 -1.84
C PRO A 72 -15.96 0.48 -3.15
N VAL A 73 -16.05 1.48 -4.02
CA VAL A 73 -15.29 1.54 -5.29
C VAL A 73 -14.08 2.42 -5.08
N TYR A 74 -12.89 1.86 -5.33
CA TYR A 74 -11.63 2.54 -5.15
C TYR A 74 -11.12 3.10 -6.48
N ARG A 75 -10.74 4.37 -6.46
CA ARG A 75 -10.30 5.14 -7.62
C ARG A 75 -8.92 5.71 -7.36
N TYR A 76 -8.08 5.75 -8.40
CA TYR A 76 -6.78 6.41 -8.30
C TYR A 76 -6.94 7.92 -8.22
N ARG A 77 -6.68 8.48 -7.04
CA ARG A 77 -6.72 9.93 -6.80
C ARG A 77 -5.71 10.31 -5.70
N PRO A 78 -4.41 10.16 -5.97
CA PRO A 78 -3.39 10.47 -4.98
C PRO A 78 -3.35 11.97 -4.67
N CYS A 79 -3.10 12.30 -3.40
CA CYS A 79 -2.75 13.65 -2.99
C CYS A 79 -1.51 14.15 -3.74
N PRO A 80 -1.41 15.46 -4.01
CA PRO A 80 -0.30 16.04 -4.77
C PRO A 80 1.07 15.77 -4.13
N GLU A 81 1.13 15.58 -2.82
CA GLU A 81 2.33 15.24 -2.07
C GLU A 81 2.90 13.86 -2.43
N TYR A 82 2.03 12.92 -2.83
CA TYR A 82 2.43 11.57 -3.22
C TYR A 82 2.63 11.39 -4.73
N LEU A 83 2.28 12.38 -5.55
CA LEU A 83 2.42 12.29 -7.02
C LEU A 83 3.88 12.10 -7.47
N ASP A 84 4.80 12.93 -6.98
CA ASP A 84 6.22 12.85 -7.36
C ASP A 84 6.87 11.55 -6.84
N PRO A 85 6.69 11.15 -5.57
CA PRO A 85 7.17 9.86 -5.07
C PRO A 85 6.59 8.66 -5.84
N LEU A 86 5.29 8.65 -6.16
CA LEU A 86 4.66 7.56 -6.92
C LEU A 86 5.21 7.48 -8.36
N LEU A 87 5.43 8.62 -9.00
CA LEU A 87 6.04 8.70 -10.32
C LEU A 87 7.46 8.12 -10.31
N ARG A 88 8.29 8.55 -9.35
CA ARG A 88 9.67 8.05 -9.22
C ARG A 88 9.71 6.57 -8.88
N LEU A 89 8.81 6.10 -8.02
CA LEU A 89 8.66 4.68 -7.69
C LEU A 89 8.36 3.87 -8.96
N ALA A 90 7.38 4.29 -9.75
CA ALA A 90 7.03 3.58 -10.99
C ALA A 90 8.17 3.61 -12.02
N GLN A 91 8.88 4.74 -12.15
CA GLN A 91 10.06 4.85 -13.01
C GLN A 91 11.19 3.93 -12.54
N GLY A 92 11.51 3.93 -11.24
CA GLY A 92 12.51 3.05 -10.65
C GLY A 92 12.14 1.57 -10.77
N TYR A 93 10.84 1.24 -10.73
CA TYR A 93 10.38 -0.14 -10.89
C TYR A 93 10.58 -0.69 -12.31
N ASN A 94 10.68 0.18 -13.33
CA ASN A 94 11.02 -0.22 -14.69
C ASN A 94 12.49 -0.60 -14.85
N GLU A 95 13.38 -0.08 -13.99
CA GLU A 95 14.80 -0.39 -14.01
C GLU A 95 15.10 -1.67 -13.20
N PRO A 96 15.76 -2.69 -13.78
CA PRO A 96 15.91 -4.00 -13.14
C PRO A 96 16.66 -3.96 -11.80
N PHE A 97 17.66 -3.10 -11.68
CA PHE A 97 18.44 -2.96 -10.44
C PHE A 97 17.70 -2.18 -9.34
N GLU A 98 16.97 -1.13 -9.71
CA GLU A 98 16.17 -0.34 -8.78
C GLU A 98 14.94 -1.13 -8.32
N ARG A 99 14.31 -1.89 -9.22
CA ARG A 99 13.24 -2.83 -8.88
C ARG A 99 13.65 -3.81 -7.79
N ASP A 100 14.82 -4.43 -7.90
CA ASP A 100 15.31 -5.39 -6.91
C ASP A 100 15.55 -4.69 -5.55
N HIS A 101 16.05 -3.46 -5.55
CA HIS A 101 16.16 -2.66 -4.33
C HIS A 101 14.80 -2.31 -3.72
N ILE A 102 13.82 -1.85 -4.51
CA ILE A 102 12.48 -1.51 -4.05
C ILE A 102 11.80 -2.74 -3.43
N GLN A 103 11.92 -3.89 -4.09
CA GLN A 103 11.36 -5.14 -3.58
C GLN A 103 12.02 -5.58 -2.27
N ARG A 104 13.35 -5.46 -2.14
CA ARG A 104 14.04 -5.73 -0.87
C ARG A 104 13.63 -4.76 0.22
N ALA A 105 13.53 -3.47 -0.07
CA ALA A 105 13.13 -2.45 0.90
C ALA A 105 11.72 -2.73 1.45
N ILE A 106 10.75 -3.03 0.58
CA ILE A 106 9.39 -3.41 1.02
C ILE A 106 9.41 -4.70 1.83
N HIS A 107 10.20 -5.70 1.43
CA HIS A 107 10.26 -6.95 2.18
C HIS A 107 10.82 -6.74 3.59
N ASP A 108 11.82 -5.86 3.72
CA ASP A 108 12.39 -5.46 5.00
C ASP A 108 11.35 -4.72 5.86
N ILE A 109 10.70 -3.69 5.29
CA ILE A 109 9.64 -2.91 5.94
C ILE A 109 8.48 -3.80 6.38
N ALA A 110 7.99 -4.70 5.51
CA ALA A 110 6.90 -5.62 5.84
C ALA A 110 7.29 -6.60 6.95
N GLY A 111 8.56 -7.02 6.98
CA GLY A 111 9.14 -7.81 8.07
C GLY A 111 9.10 -7.06 9.41
N TYR A 112 9.50 -5.78 9.41
CA TYR A 112 9.46 -4.91 10.59
C TYR A 112 8.05 -4.48 11.00
N ALA A 113 7.15 -4.23 10.06
CA ALA A 113 5.76 -3.85 10.30
C ALA A 113 4.97 -4.99 10.95
N ARG A 114 5.19 -6.24 10.51
CA ARG A 114 4.65 -7.43 11.17
C ARG A 114 5.16 -7.56 12.60
N TYR A 115 6.43 -7.22 12.84
CA TYR A 115 7.00 -7.17 14.19
C TYR A 115 6.34 -6.09 15.06
N ARG A 116 6.14 -4.87 14.52
CA ARG A 116 5.45 -3.76 15.21
C ARG A 116 3.98 -4.07 15.52
N ARG A 117 3.24 -4.65 14.57
CA ARG A 117 1.82 -5.01 14.72
C ARG A 117 1.62 -6.19 15.68
N THR A 118 2.55 -7.15 15.67
CA THR A 118 2.57 -8.24 16.66
C THR A 118 2.88 -7.68 18.05
N ASN A 119 3.76 -6.69 18.18
CA ASN A 119 4.05 -6.05 19.47
C ASN A 119 2.88 -5.20 20.00
N ALA A 120 2.06 -4.61 19.11
CA ALA A 120 0.83 -3.92 19.47
C ALA A 120 -0.29 -4.89 19.92
N LEU A 121 -0.39 -6.07 19.29
CA LEU A 121 -1.31 -7.14 19.69
C LEU A 121 -0.81 -7.94 20.92
N ASN A 122 0.48 -7.89 21.21
CA ASN A 122 1.13 -8.62 22.30
C ASN A 122 1.53 -7.69 23.45
N SER A 123 0.95 -6.49 23.53
CA SER A 123 0.95 -5.72 24.78
C SER A 123 0.06 -6.48 25.77
N PRO A 124 0.62 -7.10 26.82
CA PRO A 124 -0.20 -7.75 27.82
C PRO A 124 -1.06 -6.67 28.47
N PHE A 125 -2.33 -6.98 28.67
CA PHE A 125 -3.18 -6.35 29.67
C PHE A 125 -2.42 -6.32 31.01
N GLU A 126 -1.67 -5.26 31.29
CA GLU A 126 -1.23 -4.94 32.64
C GLU A 126 -1.99 -3.72 33.15
N LEU A 127 -2.85 -4.05 34.13
CA LEU A 127 -3.24 -3.25 35.29
C LEU A 127 -4.31 -2.18 35.07
N GLN A 128 -5.54 -2.51 35.46
CA GLN A 128 -6.25 -1.74 36.50
C GLN A 128 -7.49 -2.49 37.06
N GLY A 129 -7.57 -2.55 38.39
CA GLY A 129 -8.68 -3.10 39.19
C GLY A 129 -8.15 -3.73 40.47
N ILE A 130 -7.57 -2.93 41.38
CA ILE A 130 -8.19 -2.44 42.64
C ILE A 130 -8.66 -3.58 43.53
#